data_AF-A0A2J8CRA8-F1
#
_entry.id   AF-A0A2J8CRA8-F1
#
_cell.length_a   1.000
_cell.length_b   1.000
_cell.length_c   1.000
_cell.angle_alpha   90.00
_cell.angle_beta   90.00
_cell.angle_gamma   90.00
#
_symmetry.space_group_name_H-M   'P 1'
#
loop_
_entity.id
_entity.type
_entity.pdbx_description
1 polymer ?
#
loop_
_entity_poly.entity_id
_entity_poly.type
_entity_poly.pdbx_seq_one_letter_code
_entity_poly.pdbx_strand_id
1 'polypeptide(L)'
;MAGMPRLGALGHTFTAMRAMQFVSLIAIIGMTADFISEMVSANAKPPAVLIGTLVVACVATLYIAISYILYWDSMLPLLIATAADSALLIAVIVVAVTLGKPLSYLACKDLPTVKGSTASFIASVGENILNATDDSGKVNYFVWVGAAQKTCYAIKAVWGLSIALCVLFAFSSVTTICLWRRTKLNQGPIGKDVESA
;
A
#
# COMPACT_ATOMS: atom_id res chain seq x y z
N MET A 1 33.30 -10.11 6.02
CA MET A 1 32.33 -10.67 5.05
C MET A 1 30.99 -10.70 5.76
N ALA A 2 30.11 -9.73 5.47
CA ALA A 2 28.80 -9.62 6.12
C ALA A 2 27.97 -10.85 5.75
N GLY A 3 27.79 -11.74 6.73
CA GLY A 3 27.08 -13.00 6.54
C GLY A 3 25.63 -12.72 6.14
N MET A 4 25.26 -13.22 4.97
CA MET A 4 23.86 -13.38 4.56
C MET A 4 23.05 -13.95 5.74
N PRO A 5 21.87 -13.41 6.06
CA PRO A 5 21.08 -13.91 7.18
C PRO A 5 20.85 -15.41 7.00
N ARG A 6 21.33 -16.22 7.95
CA ARG A 6 21.25 -17.71 7.95
C ARG A 6 19.80 -18.21 8.18
N LEU A 7 18.81 -17.54 7.60
CA LEU A 7 17.37 -17.79 7.76
C LEU A 7 16.77 -18.61 6.60
N GLY A 8 17.61 -19.08 5.66
CA GLY A 8 17.19 -19.94 4.55
C GLY A 8 16.15 -19.27 3.64
N ALA A 9 15.30 -20.07 2.98
CA ALA A 9 14.30 -19.57 2.02
C ALA A 9 13.36 -18.48 2.60
N LEU A 10 13.07 -18.51 3.90
CA LEU A 10 12.20 -17.54 4.57
C LEU A 10 12.81 -16.13 4.67
N GLY A 11 14.14 -16.04 4.76
CA GLY A 11 14.82 -14.74 4.75
C GLY A 11 14.85 -14.10 3.36
N HIS A 12 14.99 -14.92 2.32
CA HIS A 12 14.92 -14.46 0.93
C HIS A 12 13.51 -14.03 0.55
N THR A 13 12.48 -14.76 0.97
CA THR A 13 11.09 -14.35 0.73
C THR A 13 10.78 -13.04 1.44
N PHE A 14 11.17 -12.86 2.71
CA PHE A 14 10.98 -11.58 3.41
C PHE A 14 11.62 -10.41 2.65
N THR A 15 12.85 -10.58 2.17
CA THR A 15 13.57 -9.57 1.39
C THR A 15 12.87 -9.25 0.07
N ALA A 16 12.42 -10.28 -0.66
CA ALA A 16 11.69 -10.12 -1.92
C ALA A 16 10.35 -9.39 -1.71
N MET A 17 9.63 -9.71 -0.64
CA MET A 17 8.37 -9.04 -0.31
C MET A 17 8.58 -7.56 0.02
N ARG A 18 9.61 -7.22 0.80
CA ARG A 18 9.99 -5.83 1.09
C ARG A 18 10.34 -5.05 -0.18
N ALA A 19 11.08 -5.66 -1.09
CA ALA A 19 11.43 -5.04 -2.38
C ALA A 19 10.18 -4.77 -3.23
N MET A 20 9.27 -5.74 -3.36
CA MET A 20 8.02 -5.53 -4.10
C MET A 20 7.12 -4.46 -3.45
N GLN A 21 7.01 -4.46 -2.12
CA GLN A 21 6.27 -3.43 -1.40
C GLN A 21 6.86 -2.04 -1.66
N PHE A 22 8.19 -1.91 -1.61
CA PHE A 22 8.89 -0.66 -1.85
C PHE A 22 8.64 -0.12 -3.26
N VAL A 23 8.77 -0.97 -4.29
CA VAL A 23 8.52 -0.58 -5.68
C VAL A 23 7.08 -0.13 -5.88
N SER A 24 6.10 -0.87 -5.33
CA SER A 24 4.68 -0.49 -5.42
C SER A 24 4.38 0.84 -4.72
N LEU A 25 4.99 1.11 -3.56
CA LEU A 25 4.79 2.36 -2.83
C LEU A 25 5.40 3.56 -3.55
N ILE A 26 6.60 3.44 -4.10
CA ILE A 26 7.21 4.52 -4.90
C ILE A 26 6.35 4.85 -6.12
N ALA A 27 5.79 3.84 -6.79
CA ALA A 27 4.87 4.06 -7.90
C ALA A 27 3.59 4.81 -7.46
N ILE A 28 3.00 4.44 -6.31
CA ILE A 28 1.85 5.15 -5.74
C ILE A 28 2.21 6.60 -5.39
N ILE A 29 3.35 6.83 -4.73
CA ILE A 29 3.82 8.18 -4.38
C ILE A 29 3.98 9.04 -5.63
N GLY A 30 4.64 8.53 -6.66
CA GLY A 30 4.86 9.26 -7.91
C GLY A 30 3.55 9.66 -8.59
N MET A 31 2.63 8.71 -8.77
CA MET A 31 1.33 8.98 -9.40
C MET A 31 0.47 9.94 -8.58
N THR A 32 0.42 9.76 -7.25
CA THR A 32 -0.42 10.59 -6.38
C THR A 32 0.14 12.01 -6.21
N ALA A 33 1.46 12.17 -6.18
CA ALA A 33 2.11 13.48 -6.13
C ALA A 33 1.89 14.28 -7.43
N ASP A 34 1.96 13.63 -8.59
CA ASP A 34 1.69 14.26 -9.89
C ASP A 34 0.26 14.79 -9.96
N PHE A 35 -0.73 13.98 -9.53
CA PHE A 35 -2.12 14.42 -9.45
C PHE A 35 -2.33 15.61 -8.51
N ILE A 36 -1.65 15.62 -7.35
CA ILE A 36 -1.74 16.75 -6.42
C ILE A 36 -1.14 18.01 -7.04
N SER A 37 0.02 17.90 -7.70
CA SER A 37 0.67 19.01 -8.40
C SER A 37 -0.23 19.60 -9.49
N GLU A 38 -0.88 18.74 -10.28
CA GLU A 38 -1.80 19.15 -11.34
C GLU A 38 -3.09 19.80 -10.79
N MET A 39 -3.62 19.30 -9.67
CA MET A 39 -4.75 19.94 -8.98
C MET A 39 -4.39 21.34 -8.48
N VAL A 40 -3.23 21.48 -7.85
CA VAL A 40 -2.76 22.75 -7.31
C VAL A 40 -2.47 23.76 -8.42
N SER A 41 -1.86 23.33 -9.52
CA SER A 41 -1.61 24.20 -10.69
C SER A 41 -2.92 24.65 -11.36
N ALA A 42 -3.97 23.84 -11.29
CA ALA A 42 -5.31 24.18 -11.75
C ALA A 42 -6.16 24.98 -10.74
N ASN A 43 -5.59 25.46 -9.62
CA ASN A 43 -6.31 26.16 -8.55
C ASN A 43 -7.44 25.33 -7.91
N ALA A 44 -7.37 24.01 -8.01
CA ALA A 44 -8.33 23.09 -7.42
C ALA A 44 -7.81 22.51 -6.10
N LYS A 45 -8.70 22.32 -5.12
CA LYS A 45 -8.32 21.74 -3.83
C LYS A 45 -8.25 20.20 -3.94
N PRO A 46 -7.09 19.57 -3.66
CA PRO A 46 -6.99 18.12 -3.74
C PRO A 46 -7.83 17.43 -2.65
N PRO A 47 -8.50 16.31 -2.97
CA PRO A 47 -9.35 15.60 -2.02
C PRO A 47 -8.51 14.98 -0.90
N ALA A 48 -9.06 14.99 0.33
CA ALA A 48 -8.37 14.52 1.53
C ALA A 48 -7.92 13.04 1.43
N VAL A 49 -8.66 12.22 0.67
CA VAL A 49 -8.30 10.81 0.45
C VAL A 49 -6.99 10.67 -0.31
N LEU A 50 -6.74 11.51 -1.33
CA LEU A 50 -5.50 11.45 -2.11
C LEU A 50 -4.30 11.89 -1.27
N ILE A 51 -4.49 12.93 -0.46
CA ILE A 51 -3.48 13.39 0.51
C ILE A 51 -3.21 12.29 1.55
N GLY A 52 -4.26 11.69 2.11
CA GLY A 52 -4.14 10.59 3.08
C GLY A 52 -3.42 9.38 2.49
N THR A 53 -3.70 9.05 1.23
CA THR A 53 -3.02 7.97 0.50
C THR A 53 -1.53 8.26 0.36
N LEU A 54 -1.17 9.48 -0.03
CA LEU A 54 0.23 9.91 -0.12
C LEU A 54 0.94 9.81 1.23
N VAL A 55 0.32 10.29 2.31
CA VAL A 55 0.90 10.25 3.66
C VAL A 55 1.13 8.81 4.11
N VAL A 56 0.13 7.92 3.96
CA VAL A 56 0.27 6.49 4.30
C VAL A 56 1.38 5.86 3.47
N ALA A 57 1.47 6.16 2.17
CA ALA A 57 2.50 5.62 1.31
C ALA A 57 3.92 6.07 1.71
N CYS A 58 4.10 7.35 2.09
CA CYS A 58 5.36 7.88 2.59
C CYS A 58 5.78 7.21 3.91
N VAL A 59 4.87 7.08 4.88
CA VAL A 59 5.15 6.42 6.16
C VAL A 59 5.50 4.94 5.95
N ALA A 60 4.73 4.22 5.11
CA ALA A 60 4.99 2.83 4.78
C ALA A 60 6.37 2.64 4.10
N THR A 61 6.75 3.57 3.21
CA THR A 61 8.05 3.54 2.53
C THR A 61 9.20 3.68 3.52
N LEU A 62 9.12 4.65 4.43
CA LEU A 62 10.11 4.85 5.49
C LEU A 62 10.22 3.61 6.39
N TYR A 63 9.08 3.05 6.80
CA TYR A 63 9.04 1.83 7.61
C TYR A 63 9.72 0.65 6.92
N ILE A 64 9.45 0.42 5.62
CA ILE A 64 10.08 -0.67 4.87
C ILE A 64 11.58 -0.46 4.75
N ALA A 65 12.05 0.77 4.51
CA ALA A 65 13.47 1.09 4.42
C ALA A 65 14.20 0.83 5.75
N ILE A 66 13.64 1.31 6.87
CA ILE A 66 14.19 1.09 8.20
C ILE A 66 14.20 -0.40 8.54
N SER A 67 13.08 -1.10 8.30
CA SER A 67 12.94 -2.53 8.56
C SER A 67 13.90 -3.38 7.72
N TYR A 68 14.19 -2.95 6.49
CA TYR A 68 15.18 -3.60 5.63
C TYR A 68 16.60 -3.48 6.19
N ILE A 69 17.00 -2.28 6.63
CA ILE A 69 18.31 -2.05 7.26
C ILE A 69 18.44 -2.88 8.54
N LEU A 70 17.43 -2.83 9.40
CA LEU A 70 17.45 -3.52 10.69
C LEU A 70 17.38 -5.05 10.54
N TYR A 71 16.82 -5.56 9.44
CA TYR A 71 16.88 -6.97 9.07
C TYR A 71 18.29 -7.41 8.67
N TRP A 72 19.01 -6.60 7.90
CA TRP A 72 20.41 -6.87 7.56
C TRP A 72 21.32 -6.85 8.78
N ASP A 73 21.04 -6.00 9.76
CA ASP A 73 21.78 -5.93 11.02
C ASP A 73 21.40 -7.06 12.01
N SER A 74 20.50 -7.97 11.63
CA SER A 74 20.01 -9.07 12.49
C SER A 74 19.38 -8.62 13.83
N MET A 75 19.09 -7.33 13.99
CA MET A 75 18.51 -6.75 15.21
C MET A 75 16.99 -6.61 15.15
N LEU A 76 16.34 -7.13 14.09
CA LEU A 76 14.91 -6.92 13.88
C LEU A 76 14.07 -7.63 14.97
N PRO A 77 13.33 -6.90 15.83
CA PRO A 77 12.39 -7.50 16.75
C PRO A 77 11.18 -8.02 15.95
N LEU A 78 11.21 -9.29 15.57
CA LEU A 78 10.20 -9.95 14.70
C LEU A 78 8.75 -9.70 15.16
N LEU A 79 8.50 -9.64 16.47
CA LEU A 79 7.17 -9.38 17.03
C LEU A 79 6.66 -7.96 16.72
N ILE A 80 7.54 -6.96 16.83
CA ILE A 80 7.23 -5.55 16.54
C ILE A 80 7.05 -5.38 15.03
N ALA A 81 7.88 -6.05 14.22
CA ALA A 81 7.75 -6.05 12.77
C ALA A 81 6.41 -6.65 12.31
N THR A 82 5.95 -7.75 12.91
CA THR A 82 4.62 -8.31 12.65
C THR A 82 3.51 -7.31 13.01
N ALA A 83 3.60 -6.67 14.19
CA ALA A 83 2.61 -5.70 14.63
C ALA A 83 2.55 -4.49 13.68
N ALA A 84 3.71 -3.95 13.29
CA ALA A 84 3.80 -2.83 12.35
C ALA A 84 3.31 -3.22 10.94
N ASP A 85 3.65 -4.41 10.43
CA ASP A 85 3.11 -4.92 9.17
C ASP A 85 1.59 -5.06 9.20
N SER A 86 1.02 -5.52 10.32
CA SER A 86 -0.43 -5.63 10.49
C SER A 86 -1.13 -4.26 10.58
N ALA A 87 -0.51 -3.28 11.23
CA ALA A 87 -1.04 -1.92 11.29
C ALA A 87 -1.04 -1.26 9.89
N LEU A 88 0.04 -1.46 9.12
CA LEU A 88 0.12 -0.99 7.73
C LEU A 88 -0.85 -1.72 6.81
N LEU A 89 -1.06 -3.02 7.02
CA LEU A 89 -2.09 -3.77 6.30
C LEU A 89 -3.48 -3.12 6.49
N ILE A 90 -3.86 -2.80 7.73
CA ILE A 90 -5.13 -2.14 8.04
C ILE A 90 -5.20 -0.76 7.35
N ALA A 91 -4.13 0.03 7.42
CA ALA A 91 -4.08 1.34 6.77
C ALA A 91 -4.26 1.25 5.24
N VAL A 92 -3.58 0.30 4.59
CA VAL A 92 -3.69 0.09 3.14
C VAL A 92 -5.06 -0.49 2.75
N ILE A 93 -5.69 -1.29 3.60
CA ILE A 93 -7.09 -1.74 3.38
C ILE A 93 -8.04 -0.54 3.35
N VAL A 94 -7.91 0.39 4.30
CA VAL A 94 -8.74 1.61 4.32
C VAL A 94 -8.56 2.42 3.04
N VAL A 95 -7.32 2.58 2.57
CA VAL A 95 -7.00 3.22 1.28
C VAL A 95 -7.65 2.47 0.12
N ALA A 96 -7.51 1.14 0.08
CA ALA A 96 -8.07 0.32 -1.01
C ALA A 96 -9.60 0.37 -1.08
N VAL A 97 -10.27 0.39 0.07
CA VAL A 97 -11.74 0.47 0.15
C VAL A 97 -12.24 1.87 -0.22
N THR A 98 -11.58 2.93 0.28
CA THR A 98 -11.98 4.32 -0.01
C THR A 98 -11.79 4.68 -1.49
N LEU A 99 -10.69 4.25 -2.11
CA LEU A 99 -10.46 4.42 -3.55
C LEU A 99 -11.32 3.46 -4.39
N GLY A 100 -11.61 2.26 -3.89
CA GLY A 100 -12.32 1.22 -4.64
C GLY A 100 -13.79 1.53 -4.92
N LYS A 101 -14.49 2.17 -3.97
CA LYS A 101 -15.93 2.49 -4.10
C LYS A 101 -16.28 3.21 -5.42
N PRO A 102 -15.67 4.35 -5.78
CA PRO A 102 -15.97 5.03 -7.04
C PRO A 102 -15.35 4.33 -8.27
N LEU A 103 -14.22 3.64 -8.11
CA LEU A 103 -13.45 3.06 -9.23
C LEU A 103 -13.98 1.71 -9.71
N SER A 104 -14.62 0.95 -8.83
CA SER A 104 -15.14 -0.38 -9.15
C SER A 104 -16.23 -0.32 -10.22
N TYR A 105 -17.00 0.77 -10.26
CA TYR A 105 -18.11 0.95 -11.20
C TYR A 105 -17.74 1.77 -12.44
N LEU A 106 -16.49 2.25 -12.53
CA LEU A 106 -16.05 3.14 -13.60
C LEU A 106 -15.29 2.39 -14.71
N ALA A 107 -15.81 2.51 -15.94
CA ALA A 107 -15.18 1.99 -17.15
C ALA A 107 -14.43 3.12 -17.87
N CYS A 108 -13.10 3.16 -17.75
CA CYS A 108 -12.26 4.21 -18.34
C CYS A 108 -12.32 4.27 -19.89
N LYS A 109 -12.86 3.24 -20.55
CA LYS A 109 -13.04 3.21 -22.01
C LYS A 109 -14.13 4.17 -22.50
N ASP A 110 -15.07 4.52 -21.63
CA ASP A 110 -16.25 5.32 -21.97
C ASP A 110 -16.02 6.82 -21.69
N LEU A 111 -14.82 7.21 -21.24
CA LEU A 111 -14.43 8.61 -21.01
C LEU A 111 -13.80 9.24 -22.25
N PRO A 112 -14.00 10.56 -22.47
CA PRO A 112 -13.46 11.27 -23.62
C PRO A 112 -11.92 11.32 -23.60
N THR A 113 -11.30 11.03 -24.74
CA THR A 113 -9.84 10.93 -24.89
C THR A 113 -9.13 12.28 -25.08
N VAL A 114 -9.89 13.35 -25.43
CA VAL A 114 -9.32 14.57 -26.05
C VAL A 114 -9.70 15.88 -25.33
N LYS A 115 -10.63 15.88 -24.37
CA LYS A 115 -11.12 17.12 -23.68
C LYS A 115 -11.19 17.03 -22.15
N GLY A 116 -10.51 16.06 -21.56
CA GLY A 116 -10.53 15.86 -20.11
C GLY A 116 -9.41 16.59 -19.38
N SER A 117 -9.74 17.30 -18.30
CA SER A 117 -8.80 17.76 -17.27
C SER A 117 -8.71 16.73 -16.15
N THR A 118 -7.48 16.41 -15.74
CA THR A 118 -7.19 15.59 -14.57
C THR A 118 -7.76 16.20 -13.30
N ALA A 119 -7.77 17.54 -13.21
CA ALA A 119 -8.29 18.22 -12.05
C ALA A 119 -9.80 17.98 -11.85
N SER A 120 -10.58 18.06 -12.93
CA SER A 120 -12.01 17.78 -12.92
C SER A 120 -12.32 16.31 -12.59
N PHE A 121 -11.49 15.37 -13.07
CA PHE A 121 -11.62 13.93 -12.74
C PHE A 121 -11.35 13.66 -11.26
N ILE A 122 -10.29 14.23 -10.70
CA ILE A 122 -9.93 14.02 -9.28
C ILE A 122 -10.95 14.70 -8.36
N ALA A 123 -11.46 15.88 -8.73
CA ALA A 123 -12.54 16.55 -8.01
C ALA A 123 -13.84 15.72 -8.02
N SER A 124 -14.23 15.17 -9.18
CA SER A 124 -15.42 14.31 -9.28
C SER A 124 -15.27 13.01 -8.48
N VAL A 125 -14.08 12.39 -8.49
CA VAL A 125 -13.78 11.24 -7.61
C VAL A 125 -13.92 11.66 -6.14
N GLY A 126 -13.34 12.80 -5.74
CA GLY A 126 -13.36 13.30 -4.37
C GLY A 126 -14.77 13.55 -3.83
N GLU A 127 -15.61 14.26 -4.59
CA GLU A 127 -17.01 14.52 -4.25
C GLU A 127 -17.83 13.23 -4.16
N ASN A 128 -17.58 12.28 -5.07
CA ASN A 128 -18.31 11.02 -5.12
C ASN A 128 -17.85 10.00 -4.05
N ILE A 129 -16.66 10.19 -3.46
CA ILE A 129 -16.24 9.43 -2.26
C ILE A 129 -17.01 9.89 -1.01
N LEU A 130 -17.42 11.17 -0.94
CA LEU A 130 -18.18 11.72 0.18
C LEU A 130 -19.69 11.48 0.06
N ASN A 131 -20.24 11.54 -1.16
CA ASN A 131 -21.68 11.43 -1.42
C ASN A 131 -22.08 10.13 -2.13
N ALA A 132 -21.33 9.04 -1.88
CA ALA A 132 -21.52 7.78 -2.59
C ALA A 132 -22.98 7.34 -2.60
N THR A 133 -23.51 7.21 -3.82
CA THR A 133 -24.77 6.56 -4.24
C THR A 133 -26.08 7.25 -3.87
N ASP A 134 -26.80 7.72 -4.90
CA ASP A 134 -28.26 7.57 -4.93
C ASP A 134 -28.58 6.07 -4.89
N ASP A 135 -29.66 5.67 -4.21
CA ASP A 135 -30.08 4.29 -3.90
C ASP A 135 -30.20 3.35 -5.12
N SER A 136 -30.06 3.90 -6.33
CA SER A 136 -30.17 3.23 -7.61
C SER A 136 -28.84 2.68 -8.18
N GLY A 137 -27.69 2.92 -7.55
CA GLY A 137 -26.38 2.41 -8.01
C GLY A 137 -25.91 2.92 -9.38
N LYS A 138 -26.58 3.94 -9.93
CA LYS A 138 -26.24 4.57 -11.21
C LYS A 138 -25.23 5.69 -11.00
N VAL A 139 -24.06 5.54 -11.61
CA VAL A 139 -23.02 6.57 -11.66
C VAL A 139 -23.51 7.67 -12.61
N ASN A 140 -23.79 8.88 -12.11
CA ASN A 140 -24.15 10.02 -12.95
C ASN A 140 -22.95 10.44 -13.81
N TYR A 141 -22.90 9.93 -15.04
CA TYR A 141 -21.91 10.28 -16.07
C TYR A 141 -21.80 11.80 -16.31
N PHE A 142 -22.86 12.56 -16.01
CA PHE A 142 -22.90 14.01 -16.12
C PHE A 142 -21.90 14.76 -15.23
N VAL A 143 -21.34 14.13 -14.20
CA VAL A 143 -20.28 14.76 -13.35
C VAL A 143 -18.87 14.57 -13.97
N TRP A 144 -18.70 13.68 -14.95
CA TRP A 144 -17.41 13.31 -15.55
C TRP A 144 -17.11 14.00 -16.89
N VAL A 145 -17.93 14.97 -17.31
CA VAL A 145 -17.87 15.62 -18.63
C VAL A 145 -16.55 16.40 -18.86
N GLY A 146 -15.73 16.57 -17.82
CA GLY A 146 -14.39 17.14 -17.89
C GLY A 146 -13.24 16.18 -17.58
N ALA A 147 -13.44 14.86 -17.56
CA ALA A 147 -12.45 13.90 -17.04
C ALA A 147 -11.49 13.29 -18.08
N ALA A 148 -10.20 13.21 -17.77
CA ALA A 148 -9.20 12.60 -18.64
C ALA A 148 -9.16 11.07 -18.53
N GLN A 149 -9.27 10.37 -19.67
CA GLN A 149 -9.15 8.91 -19.77
C GLN A 149 -7.83 8.37 -19.19
N LYS A 150 -6.71 9.07 -19.42
CA LYS A 150 -5.39 8.69 -18.88
C LYS A 150 -5.36 8.70 -17.35
N THR A 151 -5.92 9.73 -16.73
CA THR A 151 -6.03 9.83 -15.27
C THR A 151 -6.88 8.72 -14.68
N CYS A 152 -7.96 8.32 -15.37
CA CYS A 152 -8.79 7.18 -14.95
C CYS A 152 -7.98 5.88 -14.84
N TYR A 153 -7.18 5.56 -15.85
CA TYR A 153 -6.31 4.38 -15.80
C TYR A 153 -5.24 4.49 -14.72
N ALA A 154 -4.64 5.67 -14.55
CA ALA A 154 -3.60 5.88 -13.57
C ALA A 154 -4.13 5.76 -12.11
N ILE A 155 -5.30 6.31 -11.80
CA ILE A 155 -5.90 6.12 -10.46
C ILE A 155 -6.37 4.67 -10.23
N LYS A 156 -6.82 3.99 -11.29
CA LYS A 156 -7.17 2.56 -11.25
C LYS A 156 -5.93 1.70 -10.99
N ALA A 157 -4.78 2.10 -11.53
CA ALA A 157 -3.49 1.48 -11.22
C ALA A 157 -3.08 1.71 -9.76
N VAL A 158 -3.26 2.92 -9.21
CA VAL A 158 -3.03 3.21 -7.76
C VAL A 158 -3.90 2.31 -6.88
N TRP A 159 -5.18 2.15 -7.22
CA TRP A 159 -6.08 1.24 -6.52
C TRP A 159 -5.63 -0.23 -6.61
N GLY A 160 -5.27 -0.69 -7.80
CA GLY A 160 -4.74 -2.05 -8.00
C GLY A 160 -3.44 -2.32 -7.24
N LEU A 161 -2.52 -1.36 -7.22
CA LEU A 161 -1.29 -1.42 -6.42
C LEU A 161 -1.59 -1.43 -4.92
N SER A 162 -2.62 -0.73 -4.47
CA SER A 162 -3.05 -0.76 -3.07
C SER A 162 -3.55 -2.15 -2.66
N ILE A 163 -4.32 -2.83 -3.52
CA ILE A 163 -4.73 -4.23 -3.30
C ILE A 163 -3.51 -5.16 -3.26
N ALA A 164 -2.58 -5.00 -4.19
CA ALA A 164 -1.34 -5.77 -4.21
C ALA A 164 -0.54 -5.59 -2.91
N LEU A 165 -0.44 -4.34 -2.41
CA LEU A 165 0.19 -4.03 -1.13
C LEU A 165 -0.51 -4.71 0.05
N CYS A 166 -1.85 -4.79 0.08
CA CYS A 166 -2.56 -5.56 1.10
C CYS A 166 -2.09 -7.02 1.13
N VAL A 167 -2.01 -7.67 -0.03
CA VAL A 167 -1.53 -9.06 -0.13
C VAL A 167 -0.08 -9.16 0.34
N LEU A 168 0.78 -8.25 -0.11
CA LEU A 168 2.20 -8.26 0.26
C LEU A 168 2.40 -8.06 1.78
N PHE A 169 1.68 -7.14 2.42
CA PHE A 169 1.77 -6.93 3.87
C PHE A 169 1.18 -8.11 4.66
N ALA A 170 0.09 -8.73 4.18
CA ALA A 170 -0.45 -9.93 4.79
C ALA A 170 0.57 -11.07 4.78
N PHE A 171 1.20 -11.37 3.63
CA PHE A 171 2.25 -12.37 3.56
C PHE A 171 3.49 -12.00 4.39
N SER A 172 3.87 -10.72 4.44
CA SER A 172 4.96 -10.25 5.31
C SER A 172 4.67 -10.52 6.79
N SER A 173 3.44 -10.28 7.24
CA SER A 173 3.01 -10.60 8.61
C SER A 173 3.06 -12.11 8.89
N VAL A 174 2.61 -12.95 7.95
CA VAL A 174 2.64 -14.42 8.12
C VAL A 174 4.07 -14.94 8.17
N THR A 175 4.94 -14.47 7.27
CA THR A 175 6.35 -14.89 7.22
C THR A 175 7.12 -14.49 8.49
N THR A 176 6.90 -13.26 8.99
CA THR A 176 7.51 -12.80 10.25
C THR A 176 7.01 -13.58 11.46
N ILE A 177 5.71 -13.90 11.54
CA ILE A 177 5.15 -14.78 12.60
C ILE A 177 5.76 -16.18 12.54
N CYS A 178 5.88 -16.77 11.35
CA CYS A 178 6.49 -18.09 11.16
C CYS A 178 7.96 -18.10 11.59
N LEU A 179 8.72 -17.05 11.26
CA LEU A 179 10.10 -16.86 11.70
C LEU A 179 10.19 -16.69 13.22
N TRP A 180 9.28 -15.92 13.82
CA TRP A 180 9.22 -15.76 15.27
C TRP A 180 8.90 -17.07 16.00
N ARG A 181 7.93 -17.86 15.50
CA ARG A 181 7.64 -19.19 16.05
C ARG A 181 8.83 -20.14 15.91
N ARG A 182 9.51 -20.16 14.76
CA ARG A 182 10.71 -21.00 14.55
C ARG A 182 11.86 -20.61 15.48
N THR A 183 12.12 -19.32 15.66
CA THR A 183 13.18 -18.85 16.58
C THR A 183 12.85 -19.18 18.03
N LYS A 184 11.57 -19.09 18.45
CA LYS A 184 11.13 -19.55 19.78
C LYS A 184 11.23 -21.07 19.96
N LEU A 185 10.88 -21.86 18.95
CA LEU A 185 10.94 -23.33 19.03
C LEU A 185 12.38 -23.87 18.98
N ASN A 186 13.27 -23.26 18.20
CA ASN A 186 14.71 -23.58 18.23
C ASN A 186 15.42 -23.08 19.50
N GLN A 187 14.75 -22.28 20.32
CA GLN A 187 15.17 -21.91 21.69
C GLN A 187 14.48 -22.80 22.76
N GLY A 188 13.91 -23.95 22.38
CA GLY A 188 13.54 -25.01 23.33
C GLY A 188 14.72 -25.40 24.23
N PRO A 189 14.47 -25.82 25.49
CA PRO A 189 15.32 -25.54 26.64
C PRO A 189 16.75 -26.07 26.49
N ILE A 190 17.68 -25.17 26.20
CA ILE A 190 19.10 -25.38 26.52
C ILE A 190 19.22 -25.20 28.03
N GLY A 191 19.24 -26.30 28.79
CA GLY A 191 19.70 -26.28 30.17
C GLY A 191 18.88 -27.07 31.20
N LYS A 192 18.64 -28.37 31.00
CA LYS A 192 18.26 -29.26 32.11
C LYS A 192 18.87 -30.66 32.11
N ASP A 193 20.01 -30.91 31.46
CA ASP A 193 20.66 -32.23 31.59
C ASP A 193 22.17 -32.19 31.34
N VAL A 194 22.90 -31.39 32.14
CA VAL A 194 24.33 -31.65 32.43
C VAL A 194 24.61 -31.24 33.88
N GLU A 195 24.13 -32.02 34.85
CA GLU A 195 24.84 -32.18 36.13
C GLU A 195 24.35 -33.45 36.85
N SER A 196 25.10 -34.53 36.70
CA SER A 196 25.19 -35.64 37.66
C SER A 196 26.50 -36.36 37.36
N ALA A 197 27.56 -35.83 37.99
CA ALA A 197 28.75 -36.58 38.34
C ALA A 197 28.55 -37.10 39.78
#